data_AF-A0A7X1NRD8-F1
#
_entry.id   AF-A0A7X1NRD8-F1
#
_cell.length_a   1.000
_cell.length_b   1.000
_cell.length_c   1.000
_cell.angle_alpha   90.00
_cell.angle_beta   90.00
_cell.angle_gamma   90.00
#
_symmetry.space_group_name_H-M   'P 1'
#
loop_
_entity.id
_entity.type
_entity.pdbx_description
1 polymer ?
#
loop_
_entity_poly.entity_id
_entity_poly.type
_entity_poly.pdbx_seq_one_letter_code
_entity_poly.pdbx_strand_id
1 'polypeptide(L)' 'MTVPDVLHRARDTARELAWLFKGVMGENAYQTYLDHHERSHAGGDPMTEREFWRDRTDRQDANPEGRCC' A
#
# COMPACT_ATOMS: atom_id res chain seq x y z
N MET A 1 37.02 0.37 7.25
CA MET A 1 35.56 0.49 7.06
C MET A 1 34.90 -0.54 7.95
N THR A 2 34.28 -0.12 9.04
CA THR A 2 33.74 -0.97 10.10
C THR A 2 32.29 -1.36 9.78
N VAL A 3 32.00 -2.65 9.91
CA VAL A 3 30.71 -3.32 9.66
C VAL A 3 29.44 -2.64 10.22
N PRO A 4 29.45 -1.92 11.37
CA PRO A 4 28.27 -1.25 11.92
C PRO A 4 27.71 -0.14 11.01
N ASP A 5 28.59 0.58 10.31
CA ASP A 5 28.21 1.72 9.47
C ASP A 5 27.43 1.26 8.23
N VAL A 6 27.85 0.13 7.65
CA VAL A 6 27.17 -0.53 6.53
C VAL A 6 25.76 -0.98 6.92
N LEU A 7 25.59 -1.50 8.14
CA LEU A 7 24.29 -1.95 8.66
C LEU A 7 23.32 -0.80 8.92
N HIS A 8 23.83 0.32 9.45
CA HIS A 8 23.03 1.54 9.62
C HIS A 8 22.63 2.12 8.26
N ARG A 9 23.59 2.30 7.35
CA ARG A 9 23.34 2.81 5.99
C ARG A 9 22.35 1.93 5.22
N ALA A 10 22.46 0.61 5.35
CA ALA A 10 21.55 -0.35 4.71
C ALA A 10 20.12 -0.24 5.26
N ARG A 11 19.95 -0.04 6.57
CA ARG A 11 18.63 0.18 7.19
C ARG A 11 17.97 1.47 6.74
N ASP A 12 18.71 2.57 6.71
CA ASP A 12 18.19 3.86 6.22
C ASP A 12 17.79 3.77 4.74
N THR A 13 18.65 3.16 3.91
CA THR A 13 18.36 2.96 2.49
C THR A 13 17.15 2.04 2.27
N ALA A 14 16.99 0.98 3.06
CA ALA A 14 15.82 0.10 3.00
C ALA A 14 14.54 0.81 3.43
N ARG A 15 14.60 1.73 4.40
CA ARG A 15 13.46 2.51 4.88
C ARG A 15 12.99 3.52 3.83
N GLU A 16 13.92 4.20 3.16
CA GLU A 16 13.63 5.13 2.07
C GLU A 16 13.05 4.40 0.85
N LEU A 17 13.63 3.25 0.49
CA LEU A 17 13.08 2.39 -0.55
C LEU A 17 11.69 1.89 -0.17
N ALA A 18 11.46 1.44 1.06
CA ALA A 18 10.14 1.03 1.53
C ALA A 18 9.13 2.19 1.49
N TRP A 19 9.54 3.41 1.80
CA TRP A 19 8.68 4.60 1.68
C TRP A 19 8.35 4.93 0.22
N LEU A 20 9.33 4.84 -0.68
CA LEU A 20 9.14 4.98 -2.12
C LEU A 20 8.24 3.88 -2.69
N PHE A 21 8.46 2.61 -2.32
CA PHE A 21 7.60 1.49 -2.70
C PHE A 21 6.18 1.66 -2.11
N LYS A 22 6.04 2.17 -0.89
CA LYS A 22 4.73 2.49 -0.30
C LYS A 22 4.00 3.62 -1.05
N GLY A 23 4.72 4.52 -1.71
CA GLY A 23 4.16 5.56 -2.56
C GLY A 23 3.88 5.13 -4.01
N VAL A 24 4.69 4.22 -4.57
CA VAL A 24 4.69 3.90 -6.01
C VAL A 24 3.95 2.60 -6.33
N MET A 25 4.03 1.61 -5.45
CA MET A 25 3.61 0.27 -5.76
C MET A 25 2.34 -0.07 -4.99
N GLY A 26 1.22 -0.09 -5.72
CA GLY A 26 -0.09 -0.53 -5.24
C GLY A 26 -0.12 -1.96 -4.67
N GLU A 27 1.02 -2.62 -4.49
CA GLU A 27 1.26 -3.89 -3.80
C GLU A 27 0.80 -3.87 -2.33
N ASN A 28 1.03 -2.75 -1.64
CA ASN A 28 0.66 -2.57 -0.24
C ASN A 28 -0.68 -1.85 -0.06
N ALA A 29 -1.49 -1.80 -1.11
CA ALA A 29 -2.81 -1.16 -1.05
C ALA A 29 -3.72 -1.82 -0.01
N TYR A 30 -3.63 -3.13 0.16
CA TYR A 30 -4.39 -3.85 1.18
C TYR A 30 -3.91 -3.52 2.60
N GLN A 31 -2.60 -3.50 2.86
CA GLN A 31 -2.05 -3.09 4.17
C GLN A 31 -2.35 -1.64 4.50
N THR A 32 -2.34 -0.76 3.49
CA THR A 32 -2.73 0.65 3.65
C THR A 32 -4.23 0.78 3.92
N TYR A 33 -5.06 -0.05 3.28
CA TYR A 33 -6.49 -0.16 3.59
C TYR A 33 -6.71 -0.63 5.03
N LEU A 34 -5.98 -1.63 5.52
CA LEU A 34 -6.08 -2.10 6.90
C LEU A 34 -5.69 -1.02 7.91
N ASP A 35 -4.55 -0.34 7.73
CA ASP A 35 -4.14 0.77 8.61
C ASP A 35 -5.16 1.93 8.60
N HIS A 36 -5.73 2.25 7.42
CA HIS A 36 -6.81 3.22 7.32
C HIS A 36 -8.11 2.72 7.98
N HIS A 37 -8.44 1.44 7.82
CA HIS A 37 -9.64 0.81 8.37
C HIS A 37 -9.56 0.77 9.91
N GLU A 38 -8.41 0.40 10.47
CA GLU A 38 -8.18 0.42 11.92
C GLU A 38 -8.31 1.84 12.50
N ARG A 39 -7.87 2.86 11.76
CA ARG A 39 -7.97 4.26 12.19
C ARG A 39 -9.36 4.86 12.02
N SER A 40 -10.09 4.48 10.97
CA SER A 40 -11.38 5.07 10.61
C SER A 40 -12.59 4.28 11.13
N HIS A 41 -12.45 2.97 11.31
CA HIS A 41 -13.53 2.05 11.71
C HIS A 41 -13.01 1.05 12.77
N ALA A 42 -12.84 1.53 14.00
CA ALA A 42 -12.35 0.76 15.15
C ALA A 42 -13.30 -0.37 15.65
N GLY A 43 -14.22 -0.86 14.83
CA GLY A 43 -15.20 -1.89 15.23
C GLY A 43 -15.84 -2.70 14.11
N GLY A 44 -15.37 -2.55 12.86
CA GLY A 44 -15.79 -3.39 11.74
C GLY A 44 -14.74 -4.46 11.45
N ASP A 45 -15.16 -5.60 10.89
CA ASP A 45 -14.21 -6.56 10.32
C ASP A 45 -13.74 -6.00 8.96
N PRO A 46 -12.42 -5.90 8.70
CA PRO A 46 -11.93 -5.42 7.43
C PRO A 46 -12.31 -6.39 6.30
N MET A 47 -12.53 -5.86 5.09
CA MET A 47 -12.75 -6.70 3.91
C MET A 47 -11.55 -7.62 3.68
N THR A 48 -11.79 -8.84 3.19
CA THR A 48 -10.68 -9.74 2.84
C THR A 48 -9.89 -9.20 1.65
N GLU A 49 -8.62 -9.61 1.53
CA GLU A 49 -7.72 -9.17 0.44
C GLU A 49 -8.36 -9.35 -0.95
N ARG A 50 -9.03 -10.48 -1.18
CA ARG A 50 -9.69 -10.76 -2.46
C ARG A 50 -10.86 -9.82 -2.74
N GLU A 51 -11.64 -9.48 -1.71
CA GLU A 51 -12.77 -8.55 -1.83
C GLU A 51 -12.28 -7.12 -2.08
N PHE A 52 -11.19 -6.72 -1.44
CA PHE A 52 -10.55 -5.43 -1.67
C PHE A 52 -10.08 -5.29 -3.14
N TRP A 53 -9.41 -6.32 -3.68
CA TRP A 53 -8.96 -6.29 -5.07
C TRP A 53 -10.12 -6.32 -6.08
N ARG A 54 -11.19 -7.07 -5.78
CA ARG A 54 -12.39 -7.09 -6.61
C ARG A 54 -13.06 -5.72 -6.64
N ASP A 55 -13.37 -5.16 -5.47
CA ASP A 55 -14.01 -3.85 -5.36
C ASP A 55 -13.18 -2.73 -6.02
N ARG A 56 -11.85 -2.77 -5.88
CA ARG A 56 -10.95 -1.84 -6.56
C ARG A 56 -11.02 -1.98 -8.08
N THR A 57 -11.09 -3.21 -8.58
CA THR A 57 -11.23 -3.48 -10.02
C THR A 57 -12.60 -3.04 -10.52
N ASP A 58 -13.67 -3.35 -9.79
CA ASP A 58 -15.05 -2.97 -10.12
C ASP A 58 -15.21 -1.45 -10.16
N ARG A 59 -14.57 -0.70 -9.24
CA ARG A 59 -14.56 0.77 -9.28
C ARG A 59 -13.81 1.32 -10.49
N GLN A 60 -12.70 0.69 -10.89
CA GLN A 60 -11.97 1.09 -12.09
C GLN A 60 -12.71 0.72 -13.38
N ASP A 61 -13.48 -0.35 -13.37
CA ASP A 61 -14.34 -0.77 -14.48
C ASP A 61 -15.58 0.14 -14.60
N ALA A 62 -16.22 0.48 -13.48
CA ALA A 62 -17.41 1.31 -13.41
C ALA A 62 -17.15 2.81 -13.63
N ASN A 63 -15.96 3.32 -13.29
CA ASN A 63 -15.51 4.67 -13.62
C ASN A 63 -14.36 4.62 -14.63
N PRO A 64 -14.65 4.38 -15.93
CA PRO A 64 -13.64 4.37 -16.98
C PRO A 64 -13.23 5.81 -17.37
N GLU A 65 -13.12 6.74 -16.42
CA GLU A 65 -12.78 8.15 -16.63
C GLU A 65 -11.44 8.28 -17.37
N GLY A 66 -11.51 8.30 -18.70
CA GLY A 66 -10.38 8.04 -19.59
C GLY A 66 -10.77 7.39 -20.92
N ARG A 67 -11.99 6.83 -21.04
CA ARG A 67 -12.58 6.45 -22.33
C ARG A 67 -13.47 7.56 -22.88
N CYS A 68 -12.90 8.76 -23.01
CA CYS A 68 -13.44 9.70 -23.98
C CYS A 68 -12.52 9.65 -25.19
N CYS A 69 -13.08 9.09 -26.27
CA CYS A 69 -12.56 9.05 -27.64
C CYS A 69 -11.58 7.92 -27.97
#